data_AF-A0A7G9LY11-F1
#
_entry.id   AF-A0A7G9LY11-F1
#
_cell.length_a   1.000
_cell.length_b   1.000
_cell.length_c   1.000
_cell.angle_alpha   90.00
_cell.angle_beta   90.00
_cell.angle_gamma   90.00
#
_symmetry.space_group_name_H-M   'P 1'
#
loop_
_entity.id
_entity.type
_entity.pdbx_description
1 polymer ?
#
loop_
_entity_poly.entity_id
_entity_poly.type
_entity_poly.pdbx_seq_one_letter_code
_entity_poly.pdbx_strand_id
1 'polypeptide(L)'
;MKEKLKVYIDFESITHNFLRRCYLNSKIGFLPYLYTVGLHRNNDLSQKFVHKSSLMTFKNFNFKNYYEKLAENLLNDISIISGEDINRENYLDKIEFYGWNPGMENTVLNRILNVGCKNIIHDHEFKTSISLKLVIPNDESVYFEETAKIDALNKPDSPFMKHDDPGFRSSFLGYQRFINFNNINTYDRIILSNEDLIIIDKELINYNKDDVLKLDFCVRNKQLIKQRARKLAKYNEEIAKKSKKLYLAETNLSNLEYIIGLERNEHKRVNDLVSLEEYIAEKHSLYNRALKYVRAAENNLMTVDEFLHSEKELIKELEKQIQQIRENKNQI
;
A
#
# COMPACT_ATOMS: atom_id res chain seq x y z
N MET A 1 -23.56 16.54 25.89
CA MET A 1 -22.53 15.49 25.81
C MET A 1 -21.17 16.15 25.90
N LYS A 2 -20.27 15.66 26.76
CA LYS A 2 -18.89 16.16 26.82
C LYS A 2 -18.17 15.77 25.53
N GLU A 3 -17.37 16.66 24.95
CA GLU A 3 -16.58 16.34 23.76
C GLU A 3 -15.50 15.31 24.12
N LYS A 4 -15.35 14.26 23.30
CA LYS A 4 -14.33 13.22 23.48
C LYS A 4 -12.95 13.74 23.07
N LEU A 5 -11.92 13.27 23.73
CA LEU A 5 -10.52 13.51 23.40
C LEU A 5 -10.17 12.89 22.05
N LYS A 6 -9.62 13.68 21.14
CA LYS A 6 -9.18 13.22 19.81
C LYS A 6 -7.77 12.66 19.92
N VAL A 7 -7.65 11.37 19.68
CA VAL A 7 -6.38 10.63 19.69
C VAL A 7 -6.01 10.28 18.26
N TYR A 8 -4.94 10.89 17.76
CA TYR A 8 -4.36 10.55 16.46
C TYR A 8 -3.45 9.35 16.63
N ILE A 9 -3.61 8.33 15.80
CA ILE A 9 -2.92 7.06 15.97
C ILE A 9 -2.47 6.49 14.63
N ASP A 10 -1.31 5.85 14.67
CA ASP A 10 -0.80 5.01 13.61
C ASP A 10 -0.19 3.73 14.21
N PHE A 11 -0.24 2.62 13.49
CA PHE A 11 0.35 1.34 13.88
C PHE A 11 1.38 0.87 12.85
N GLU A 12 2.48 0.25 13.29
CA GLU A 12 3.21 -0.67 12.42
C GLU A 12 2.82 -2.11 12.74
N SER A 13 2.72 -2.93 11.71
CA SER A 13 2.39 -4.34 11.85
C SER A 13 3.22 -5.23 10.95
N ILE A 14 3.42 -6.47 11.41
CA ILE A 14 3.91 -7.53 10.55
C ILE A 14 2.73 -7.98 9.68
N THR A 15 2.88 -7.81 8.37
CA THR A 15 1.87 -8.18 7.40
C THR A 15 1.79 -9.69 7.21
N HIS A 16 0.63 -10.16 6.73
CA HIS A 16 0.36 -11.57 6.46
C HIS A 16 1.44 -12.28 5.62
N ASN A 17 2.05 -11.58 4.66
CA ASN A 17 3.10 -12.12 3.78
C ASN A 17 4.33 -12.64 4.53
N PHE A 18 4.62 -12.03 5.68
CA PHE A 18 5.69 -12.46 6.59
C PHE A 18 5.16 -13.39 7.68
N LEU A 19 4.00 -13.11 8.26
CA LEU A 19 3.42 -13.95 9.33
C LEU A 19 3.23 -15.40 8.91
N ARG A 20 2.81 -15.66 7.66
CA ARG A 20 2.65 -17.02 7.13
C ARG A 20 3.95 -17.85 7.13
N ARG A 21 5.11 -17.19 7.17
CA ARG A 21 6.43 -17.84 7.22
C ARG A 21 6.81 -18.31 8.63
N CYS A 22 6.19 -17.73 9.65
CA CYS A 22 6.42 -18.06 11.06
C CYS A 22 5.56 -19.23 11.58
N TYR A 23 4.78 -19.91 10.72
CA TYR A 23 3.76 -20.89 11.14
C TYR A 23 2.74 -20.35 12.15
N LEU A 24 2.56 -19.02 12.20
CA LEU A 24 1.48 -18.40 12.95
C LEU A 24 0.15 -18.66 12.24
N ASN A 25 -0.93 -18.76 13.02
CA ASN A 25 -2.27 -19.07 12.53
C ASN A 25 -2.63 -18.21 11.30
N SER A 26 -3.00 -18.87 10.20
CA SER A 26 -3.31 -18.24 8.90
C SER A 26 -4.41 -17.18 8.96
N LYS A 27 -5.18 -17.12 10.06
CA LYS A 27 -6.23 -16.13 10.30
C LYS A 27 -5.73 -14.76 10.77
N ILE A 28 -4.43 -14.60 11.04
CA ILE A 28 -3.86 -13.32 11.48
C ILE A 28 -3.44 -12.52 10.24
N GLY A 29 -4.23 -11.49 9.91
CA GLY A 29 -3.91 -10.57 8.80
C GLY A 29 -2.78 -9.59 9.12
N PHE A 30 -2.74 -9.12 10.37
CA PHE A 30 -1.75 -8.17 10.88
C PHE A 30 -1.38 -8.53 12.32
N LEU A 31 -0.08 -8.41 12.65
CA LEU A 31 0.41 -8.45 14.03
C LEU A 31 1.01 -7.07 14.37
N PRO A 32 0.25 -6.16 15.01
CA PRO A 32 0.73 -4.83 15.37
C PRO A 32 1.85 -4.95 16.40
N TYR A 33 2.92 -4.19 16.25
CA TYR A 33 4.07 -4.24 17.16
C TYR A 33 4.62 -2.89 17.56
N LEU A 34 4.25 -1.83 16.87
CA LEU A 34 4.55 -0.46 17.21
C LEU A 34 3.26 0.34 17.04
N TYR A 35 3.06 1.32 17.91
CA TYR A 35 2.09 2.37 17.66
C TYR A 35 2.66 3.69 18.13
N THR A 36 2.14 4.76 17.54
CA THR A 36 2.30 6.11 18.06
C THR A 36 0.92 6.70 18.26
N VAL A 37 0.70 7.32 19.42
CA VAL A 37 -0.47 8.15 19.69
C VAL A 37 -0.05 9.59 19.85
N GLY A 38 -0.88 10.51 19.39
CA GLY A 38 -0.70 11.95 19.57
C GLY A 38 -2.00 12.67 19.81
N LEU A 39 -1.95 13.78 20.55
CA LEU A 39 -3.12 14.61 20.84
C LEU A 39 -2.76 16.05 21.21
N HIS A 40 -3.76 16.91 21.15
CA HIS A 40 -3.73 18.20 21.83
C HIS A 40 -4.53 18.10 23.11
N ARG A 41 -3.99 18.62 24.21
CA ARG A 41 -4.71 18.65 25.49
C ARG A 41 -6.02 19.39 25.33
N ASN A 42 -7.11 18.82 25.84
CA ASN A 42 -8.47 19.35 25.73
C ASN A 42 -8.92 19.64 24.28
N ASN A 43 -8.35 18.96 23.29
CA ASN A 43 -8.60 19.21 21.86
C ASN A 43 -8.24 20.64 21.37
N ASP A 44 -7.47 21.41 22.14
CA ASP A 44 -7.10 22.77 21.78
C ASP A 44 -5.86 22.79 20.87
N LEU A 45 -6.07 23.08 19.58
CA LEU A 45 -4.99 23.12 18.58
C LEU A 45 -3.92 24.19 18.85
N SER A 46 -4.19 25.19 19.71
CA SER A 46 -3.17 26.15 20.14
C SER A 46 -2.16 25.52 21.11
N GLN A 47 -2.55 24.43 21.78
CA GLN A 47 -1.65 23.68 22.65
C GLN A 47 -0.63 22.89 21.83
N LYS A 48 0.52 22.65 22.48
CA LYS A 48 1.56 21.76 21.96
C LYS A 48 0.98 20.38 21.71
N PHE A 49 1.25 19.84 20.52
CA PHE A 49 0.96 18.45 20.20
C PHE A 49 1.90 17.53 21.00
N VAL A 50 1.31 16.64 21.79
CA VAL A 50 2.06 15.67 22.61
C VAL A 50 1.85 14.30 21.99
N HIS A 51 2.92 13.53 21.84
CA HIS A 51 2.87 12.20 21.28
C HIS A 51 3.66 11.21 22.13
N LYS A 52 3.36 9.93 21.97
CA LYS A 52 4.09 8.82 22.58
C LYS A 52 4.11 7.63 21.62
N SER A 53 5.29 7.08 21.40
CA SER A 53 5.51 5.89 20.60
C SER A 53 5.88 4.73 21.51
N SER A 54 5.29 3.56 21.26
CA SER A 54 5.48 2.38 22.10
C SER A 54 5.67 1.14 21.25
N LEU A 55 6.79 0.46 21.50
CA LEU A 55 7.21 -0.72 20.78
C LEU A 55 6.96 -1.96 21.65
N MET A 56 6.12 -2.85 21.17
CA MET A 56 5.78 -4.09 21.85
C MET A 56 6.95 -5.07 21.82
N THR A 57 7.13 -5.77 22.94
CA THR A 57 8.08 -6.88 23.03
C THR A 57 7.48 -8.17 22.49
N PHE A 58 8.28 -8.93 21.76
CA PHE A 58 7.93 -10.28 21.31
C PHE A 58 8.49 -11.38 22.21
N LYS A 59 9.20 -11.04 23.30
CA LYS A 59 9.69 -12.03 24.25
C LYS A 59 8.51 -12.79 24.86
N ASN A 60 8.59 -14.12 24.88
CA ASN A 60 7.55 -15.01 25.40
C ASN A 60 6.18 -14.75 24.74
N PHE A 61 6.17 -14.65 23.41
CA PHE A 61 4.96 -14.30 22.66
C PHE A 61 3.82 -15.30 22.91
N ASN A 62 2.73 -14.82 23.48
CA ASN A 62 1.45 -15.51 23.55
C ASN A 62 0.38 -14.61 22.97
N PHE A 63 -0.34 -15.11 21.96
CA PHE A 63 -1.24 -14.29 21.16
C PHE A 63 -2.32 -13.56 21.98
N LYS A 64 -2.99 -14.26 22.92
CA LYS A 64 -4.05 -13.65 23.73
C LYS A 64 -3.49 -12.56 24.65
N ASN A 65 -2.47 -12.92 25.43
CA ASN A 65 -1.84 -12.00 26.37
C ASN A 65 -1.20 -10.80 25.66
N TYR A 66 -0.74 -10.98 24.42
CA TYR A 66 -0.14 -9.92 23.62
C TYR A 66 -1.13 -8.80 23.30
N TYR A 67 -2.34 -9.16 22.84
CA TYR A 67 -3.38 -8.18 22.51
C TYR A 67 -3.98 -7.52 23.76
N GLU A 68 -4.07 -8.25 24.88
CA GLU A 68 -4.47 -7.67 26.17
C GLU A 68 -3.46 -6.60 26.62
N LYS A 69 -2.17 -6.93 26.60
CA LYS A 69 -1.08 -6.00 26.92
C LYS A 69 -1.02 -4.80 25.96
N LEU A 70 -1.23 -5.03 24.67
CA LEU A 70 -1.26 -3.94 23.68
C LEU A 70 -2.33 -2.90 24.03
N ALA A 71 -3.53 -3.37 24.39
CA ALA A 71 -4.61 -2.48 24.78
C ALA A 71 -4.34 -1.73 26.09
N GLU A 72 -3.81 -2.43 27.10
CA GLU A 72 -3.43 -1.82 28.38
C GLU A 72 -2.36 -0.75 28.20
N ASN A 73 -1.30 -1.07 27.45
CA ASN A 73 -0.24 -0.12 27.13
C ASN A 73 -0.78 1.09 26.37
N LEU A 74 -1.64 0.87 25.37
CA LEU A 74 -2.22 1.95 24.58
C LEU A 74 -3.05 2.90 25.44
N LEU A 75 -3.96 2.38 26.28
CA LEU A 75 -4.79 3.21 27.15
C LEU A 75 -3.96 3.94 28.20
N ASN A 76 -2.99 3.25 28.81
CA ASN A 76 -2.06 3.87 29.77
C ASN A 76 -1.24 4.98 29.12
N ASP A 77 -0.75 4.79 27.90
CA ASP A 77 0.00 5.82 27.18
C ASP A 77 -0.85 7.04 26.87
N ILE A 78 -2.10 6.85 26.46
CA ILE A 78 -3.07 7.94 26.24
C ILE A 78 -3.36 8.66 27.57
N SER A 79 -3.55 7.90 28.67
CA SER A 79 -3.77 8.46 30.00
C SER A 79 -2.59 9.34 30.44
N ILE A 80 -1.34 8.87 30.25
CA ILE A 80 -0.12 9.61 30.57
C ILE A 80 -0.03 10.93 29.78
N ILE A 81 -0.24 10.91 28.46
CA ILE A 81 -0.07 12.13 27.65
C ILE A 81 -1.23 13.12 27.79
N SER A 82 -2.45 12.63 28.04
CA SER A 82 -3.63 13.46 28.26
C SER A 82 -3.68 14.06 29.67
N GLY A 83 -3.16 13.34 30.67
CA GLY A 83 -3.34 13.66 32.09
C GLY A 83 -4.73 13.25 32.62
N GLU A 84 -5.50 12.47 31.86
CA GLU A 84 -6.80 11.94 32.26
C GLU A 84 -6.69 10.45 32.65
N ASP A 85 -7.44 10.00 33.65
CA ASP A 85 -7.56 8.57 33.95
C ASP A 85 -8.35 7.86 32.84
N ILE A 86 -7.67 7.18 31.92
CA ILE A 86 -8.27 6.46 30.80
C ILE A 86 -7.94 4.98 30.96
N ASN A 87 -8.99 4.17 31.06
CA ASN A 87 -8.89 2.74 31.33
C ASN A 87 -10.00 1.96 30.58
N ARG A 88 -9.99 0.64 30.74
CA ARG A 88 -10.91 -0.28 30.04
C ARG A 88 -12.39 -0.02 30.32
N GLU A 89 -12.71 0.62 31.44
CA GLU A 89 -14.10 0.83 31.85
C GLU A 89 -14.67 2.14 31.29
N ASN A 90 -13.83 3.13 31.01
CA ASN A 90 -14.27 4.48 30.68
C ASN A 90 -13.83 5.00 29.30
N TYR A 91 -12.95 4.27 28.58
CA TYR A 91 -12.36 4.78 27.34
C TYR A 91 -13.41 5.14 26.28
N LEU A 92 -14.48 4.35 26.15
CA LEU A 92 -15.54 4.59 25.15
C LEU A 92 -16.16 5.98 25.28
N ASP A 93 -16.28 6.52 26.48
CA ASP A 93 -16.86 7.84 26.73
C ASP A 93 -15.84 8.97 26.65
N LYS A 94 -14.55 8.65 26.68
CA LYS A 94 -13.46 9.62 26.79
C LYS A 94 -12.72 9.86 25.49
N ILE A 95 -12.54 8.85 24.64
CA ILE A 95 -11.63 8.94 23.49
C ILE A 95 -12.31 8.67 22.16
N GLU A 96 -11.75 9.28 21.12
CA GLU A 96 -12.08 9.00 19.75
C GLU A 96 -10.80 8.95 18.91
N PHE A 97 -10.63 7.86 18.14
CA PHE A 97 -9.42 7.62 17.37
C PHE A 97 -9.52 8.21 15.96
N TYR A 98 -8.40 8.76 15.51
CA TYR A 98 -8.23 9.37 14.19
C TYR A 98 -6.95 8.87 13.53
N GLY A 99 -7.02 8.55 12.25
CA GLY A 99 -5.88 8.08 11.46
C GLY A 99 -6.02 8.49 10.00
N TRP A 100 -5.00 8.16 9.21
CA TRP A 100 -5.00 8.41 7.77
C TRP A 100 -5.33 7.13 7.01
N ASN A 101 -6.45 7.11 6.27
CA ASN A 101 -6.98 5.90 5.62
C ASN A 101 -6.97 4.66 6.55
N PRO A 102 -7.72 4.71 7.67
CA PRO A 102 -7.44 3.92 8.86
C PRO A 102 -7.83 2.43 8.79
N GLY A 103 -7.57 1.72 7.69
CA GLY A 103 -7.99 0.33 7.49
C GLY A 103 -7.32 -0.64 8.46
N MET A 104 -6.01 -0.48 8.66
CA MET A 104 -5.25 -1.27 9.61
C MET A 104 -5.59 -0.90 11.05
N GLU A 105 -5.69 0.40 11.35
CA GLU A 105 -6.03 0.95 12.66
C GLU A 105 -7.40 0.42 13.09
N ASN A 106 -8.40 0.46 12.20
CA ASN A 106 -9.72 -0.13 12.46
C ASN A 106 -9.63 -1.62 12.77
N THR A 107 -8.81 -2.37 12.04
CA THR A 107 -8.64 -3.81 12.28
C THR A 107 -8.02 -4.09 13.65
N VAL A 108 -6.99 -3.32 14.01
CA VAL A 108 -6.29 -3.46 15.29
C VAL A 108 -7.17 -3.00 16.45
N LEU A 109 -7.69 -1.77 16.40
CA LEU A 109 -8.50 -1.16 17.46
C LEU A 109 -9.80 -1.91 17.71
N ASN A 110 -10.47 -2.41 16.67
CA ASN A 110 -11.64 -3.26 16.86
C ASN A 110 -11.26 -4.54 17.62
N ARG A 111 -10.12 -5.15 17.29
CA ARG A 111 -9.64 -6.35 18.00
C ARG A 111 -9.28 -6.09 19.46
N ILE A 112 -8.63 -4.97 19.78
CA ILE A 112 -8.15 -4.72 21.16
C ILE A 112 -9.16 -4.00 22.05
N LEU A 113 -10.00 -3.14 21.48
CA LEU A 113 -10.85 -2.18 22.18
C LEU A 113 -12.27 -2.13 21.59
N ASN A 114 -12.63 -2.93 20.58
CA ASN A 114 -13.95 -2.88 19.94
C ASN A 114 -14.39 -1.46 19.52
N VAL A 115 -13.44 -0.66 19.01
CA VAL A 115 -13.68 0.71 18.53
C VAL A 115 -13.13 0.90 17.12
N GLY A 116 -13.75 1.84 16.41
CA GLY A 116 -13.26 2.29 15.12
C GLY A 116 -12.26 3.45 15.22
N CYS A 117 -11.56 3.67 14.12
CA CYS A 117 -10.70 4.81 13.87
C CYS A 117 -11.26 5.61 12.69
N LYS A 118 -11.47 6.91 12.92
CA LYS A 118 -12.01 7.84 11.93
C LYS A 118 -10.91 8.31 10.99
N ASN A 119 -11.26 8.53 9.73
CA ASN A 119 -10.35 9.21 8.83
C ASN A 119 -10.28 10.70 9.21
N ILE A 120 -9.07 11.23 9.36
CA ILE A 120 -8.80 12.63 9.70
C ILE A 120 -9.40 13.60 8.68
N ILE A 121 -9.46 13.17 7.41
CA ILE A 121 -10.28 13.81 6.38
C ILE A 121 -11.61 13.08 6.33
N HIS A 122 -12.61 13.64 7.00
CA HIS A 122 -13.98 13.11 7.08
C HIS A 122 -14.75 13.05 5.75
N ASP A 123 -14.11 13.35 4.62
CA ASP A 123 -14.79 13.29 3.33
C ASP A 123 -14.69 11.89 2.75
N HIS A 124 -15.80 11.16 2.84
CA HIS A 124 -16.11 10.00 2.00
C HIS A 124 -16.18 10.35 0.49
N GLU A 125 -15.84 11.59 0.10
CA GLU A 125 -15.82 12.03 -1.30
C GLU A 125 -14.80 11.27 -2.15
N PHE A 126 -13.76 10.71 -1.54
CA PHE A 126 -12.69 10.02 -2.28
C PHE A 126 -12.93 8.51 -2.30
N LYS A 127 -13.20 7.97 -3.50
CA LYS A 127 -13.25 6.51 -3.72
C LYS A 127 -11.87 5.84 -3.62
N THR A 128 -10.80 6.62 -3.75
CA THR A 128 -9.42 6.12 -3.85
C THR A 128 -8.60 6.58 -2.65
N SER A 129 -7.91 5.64 -1.99
CA SER A 129 -6.95 5.95 -0.92
C SER A 129 -5.75 6.73 -1.46
N ILE A 130 -5.37 7.79 -0.78
CA ILE A 130 -4.20 8.62 -1.12
C ILE A 130 -3.16 8.42 -0.03
N SER A 131 -1.89 8.16 -0.35
CA SER A 131 -0.84 8.04 0.66
C SER A 131 -0.61 9.35 1.41
N LEU A 132 -0.32 9.28 2.72
CA LEU A 132 -0.08 10.45 3.58
C LEU A 132 1.10 11.28 3.05
N LYS A 133 2.20 10.63 2.66
CA LYS A 133 3.38 11.27 2.07
C LYS A 133 3.06 12.17 0.86
N LEU A 134 2.05 11.83 0.06
CA LEU A 134 1.71 12.61 -1.14
C LEU A 134 0.91 13.87 -0.81
N VAL A 135 0.16 13.88 0.29
CA VAL A 135 -0.64 15.05 0.67
C VAL A 135 0.17 16.07 1.48
N ILE A 136 1.24 15.64 2.15
CA ILE A 136 2.15 16.53 2.88
C ILE A 136 3.09 17.22 1.88
N PRO A 137 3.14 18.56 1.82
CA PRO A 137 4.07 19.27 0.95
C PRO A 137 5.53 19.02 1.34
N ASN A 138 6.41 18.81 0.36
CA ASN A 138 7.87 18.68 0.55
C ASN A 138 8.29 17.61 1.58
N ASP A 139 7.60 16.48 1.62
CA ASP A 139 7.98 15.34 2.46
C ASP A 139 9.21 14.61 1.87
N GLU A 140 10.39 15.10 2.26
CA GLU A 140 11.71 14.55 1.89
C GLU A 140 12.20 13.46 2.86
N SER A 141 11.34 12.96 3.75
CA SER A 141 11.75 11.97 4.74
C SER A 141 12.31 10.71 4.08
N VAL A 142 13.56 10.40 4.44
CA VAL A 142 14.26 9.15 4.15
C VAL A 142 14.32 8.34 5.44
N TYR A 143 13.96 7.07 5.36
CA TYR A 143 13.94 6.16 6.51
C TYR A 143 14.78 4.92 6.22
N PHE A 144 15.22 4.26 7.28
CA PHE A 144 15.86 2.94 7.24
C PHE A 144 17.26 2.90 6.60
N GLU A 145 18.00 4.02 6.63
CA GLU A 145 19.35 4.10 6.07
C GLU A 145 20.35 3.20 6.82
N GLU A 146 20.27 3.16 8.15
CA GLU A 146 21.19 2.35 8.95
C GLU A 146 20.81 0.87 8.90
N THR A 147 19.52 0.56 8.95
CA THR A 147 19.07 -0.83 8.81
C THR A 147 19.31 -1.39 7.42
N ALA A 148 19.34 -0.57 6.37
CA ALA A 148 19.78 -1.01 5.03
C ALA A 148 21.21 -1.56 5.04
N LYS A 149 22.11 -0.96 5.83
CA LYS A 149 23.50 -1.44 5.99
C LYS A 149 23.55 -2.77 6.72
N ILE A 150 22.75 -2.95 7.77
CA ILE A 150 22.65 -4.20 8.54
C ILE A 150 22.22 -5.36 7.62
N ASP A 151 21.19 -5.14 6.81
CA ASP A 151 20.70 -6.17 5.88
C ASP A 151 21.72 -6.49 4.77
N ALA A 152 22.35 -5.47 4.19
CA ALA A 152 23.37 -5.64 3.15
C ALA A 152 24.54 -6.51 3.62
N LEU A 153 24.96 -6.33 4.87
CA LEU A 153 26.07 -7.10 5.47
C LEU A 153 25.69 -8.56 5.74
N ASN A 154 24.44 -8.81 6.14
CA ASN A 154 24.01 -10.15 6.54
C ASN A 154 23.46 -10.99 5.38
N LYS A 155 22.76 -10.37 4.42
CA LYS A 155 22.14 -11.03 3.25
C LYS A 155 22.11 -10.10 2.03
N PRO A 156 23.24 -9.90 1.33
CA PRO A 156 23.31 -9.00 0.18
C PRO A 156 22.36 -9.39 -0.97
N ASP A 157 22.05 -10.68 -1.11
CA ASP A 157 21.14 -11.19 -2.15
C ASP A 157 19.67 -11.27 -1.70
N SER A 158 19.33 -10.70 -0.55
CA SER A 158 17.97 -10.73 -0.04
C SER A 158 17.02 -10.01 -1.01
N PRO A 159 15.93 -10.64 -1.48
CA PRO A 159 14.94 -9.97 -2.33
C PRO A 159 14.29 -8.78 -1.62
N PHE A 160 14.36 -8.72 -0.29
CA PHE A 160 13.84 -7.65 0.54
C PHE A 160 14.68 -6.36 0.48
N MET A 161 15.93 -6.44 0.00
CA MET A 161 16.80 -5.27 -0.23
C MET A 161 16.42 -4.47 -1.48
N LYS A 162 15.61 -5.05 -2.38
CA LYS A 162 15.21 -4.42 -3.65
C LYS A 162 13.93 -3.58 -3.53
N HIS A 163 13.33 -3.53 -2.35
CA HIS A 163 12.07 -2.81 -2.12
C HIS A 163 12.34 -1.51 -1.37
N ASP A 164 12.20 -0.38 -2.09
CA ASP A 164 12.38 0.98 -1.54
C ASP A 164 11.15 1.50 -0.76
N ASP A 165 10.12 0.66 -0.57
CA ASP A 165 8.90 1.04 0.14
C ASP A 165 9.09 1.00 1.66
N PRO A 166 8.96 2.14 2.38
CA PRO A 166 9.18 2.19 3.83
C PRO A 166 8.22 1.32 4.63
N GLY A 167 6.96 1.18 4.19
CA GLY A 167 5.96 0.33 4.87
C GLY A 167 6.31 -1.16 4.76
N PHE A 168 6.77 -1.59 3.60
CA PHE A 168 7.29 -2.94 3.39
C PHE A 168 8.52 -3.20 4.27
N ARG A 169 9.45 -2.23 4.31
CA ARG A 169 10.67 -2.29 5.13
C ARG A 169 10.34 -2.40 6.62
N SER A 170 9.45 -1.54 7.11
CA SER A 170 8.94 -1.57 8.49
C SER A 170 8.38 -2.95 8.83
N SER A 171 7.46 -3.48 8.02
CA SER A 171 6.89 -4.81 8.22
C SER A 171 7.94 -5.93 8.21
N PHE A 172 8.98 -5.83 7.38
CA PHE A 172 10.07 -6.81 7.35
C PHE A 172 10.94 -6.75 8.61
N LEU A 173 11.28 -5.54 9.07
CA LEU A 173 12.04 -5.36 10.32
C LEU A 173 11.25 -5.87 11.53
N GLY A 174 9.94 -5.60 11.60
CA GLY A 174 9.06 -6.20 12.59
C GLY A 174 9.11 -7.73 12.58
N TYR A 175 9.09 -8.33 11.40
CA TYR A 175 9.26 -9.78 11.22
C TYR A 175 10.62 -10.29 11.71
N GLN A 176 11.73 -9.63 11.34
CA GLN A 176 13.07 -10.00 11.80
C GLN A 176 13.18 -9.94 13.32
N ARG A 177 12.60 -8.91 13.95
CA ARG A 177 12.51 -8.83 15.42
C ARG A 177 11.74 -10.02 15.99
N PHE A 178 10.56 -10.32 15.44
CA PHE A 178 9.70 -11.40 15.91
C PHE A 178 10.41 -12.76 15.89
N ILE A 179 11.03 -13.13 14.77
CA ILE A 179 11.72 -14.42 14.65
C ILE A 179 12.98 -14.49 15.51
N ASN A 180 13.70 -13.38 15.72
CA ASN A 180 14.88 -13.35 16.58
C ASN A 180 14.51 -13.50 18.07
N PHE A 181 13.50 -12.76 18.55
CA PHE A 181 13.06 -12.88 19.95
C PHE A 181 12.48 -14.26 20.30
N ASN A 182 11.94 -14.98 19.31
CA ASN A 182 11.32 -16.29 19.49
C ASN A 182 12.17 -17.45 18.95
N ASN A 183 13.41 -17.19 18.53
CA ASN A 183 14.33 -18.18 17.95
C ASN A 183 13.73 -19.03 16.81
N ILE A 184 12.84 -18.45 16.01
CA ILE A 184 12.20 -19.15 14.90
C ILE A 184 13.21 -19.26 13.76
N ASN A 185 13.45 -20.48 13.28
CA ASN A 185 14.39 -20.70 12.18
C ASN A 185 13.67 -20.57 10.83
N THR A 186 14.01 -19.54 10.07
CA THR A 186 13.49 -19.30 8.71
C THR A 186 14.64 -19.02 7.75
N TYR A 187 14.46 -19.36 6.47
CA TYR A 187 15.52 -19.17 5.46
C TYR A 187 15.94 -17.71 5.29
N ASP A 188 15.03 -16.78 5.58
CA ASP A 188 15.20 -15.34 5.48
C ASP A 188 15.60 -14.68 6.81
N ARG A 189 15.82 -15.46 7.88
CA ARG A 189 16.29 -14.92 9.17
C ARG A 189 17.66 -14.28 9.07
N ILE A 190 17.76 -13.06 9.57
CA ILE A 190 19.02 -12.34 9.83
C ILE A 190 19.31 -12.50 11.32
N ILE A 191 20.53 -12.89 11.67
CA ILE A 191 20.95 -12.95 13.08
C ILE A 191 21.26 -11.52 13.51
N LEU A 192 20.47 -10.99 14.44
CA LEU A 192 20.61 -9.62 14.91
C LEU A 192 21.34 -9.59 16.26
N SER A 193 22.34 -8.73 16.38
CA SER A 193 22.93 -8.36 17.66
C SER A 193 21.98 -7.47 18.48
N ASN A 194 22.31 -7.20 19.74
CA ASN A 194 21.54 -6.25 20.54
C ASN A 194 21.67 -4.82 20.00
N GLU A 195 22.85 -4.47 19.49
CA GLU A 195 23.13 -3.19 18.85
C GLU A 195 22.27 -3.01 17.59
N ASP A 196 22.15 -4.05 16.76
CA ASP A 196 21.28 -4.03 15.57
C ASP A 196 19.81 -3.81 15.96
N LEU A 197 19.34 -4.50 17.01
CA LEU A 197 17.97 -4.34 17.52
C LEU A 197 17.71 -2.91 18.01
N ILE A 198 18.69 -2.26 18.67
CA ILE A 198 18.56 -0.86 19.12
C ILE A 198 18.44 0.08 17.92
N ILE A 199 19.25 -0.13 16.87
CA ILE A 199 19.19 0.66 15.64
C ILE A 199 17.83 0.50 14.97
N ILE A 200 17.39 -0.74 14.79
CA ILE A 200 16.08 -1.09 14.21
C ILE A 200 14.95 -0.42 14.99
N ASP A 201 14.94 -0.57 16.32
CA ASP A 201 13.89 -0.03 17.19
C ASP A 201 13.82 1.50 17.07
N LYS A 202 14.97 2.18 16.99
CA LYS A 202 15.05 3.64 16.83
C LYS A 202 14.50 4.11 15.49
N GLU A 203 14.87 3.47 14.38
CA GLU A 203 14.39 3.85 13.05
C GLU A 203 12.89 3.58 12.89
N LEU A 204 12.39 2.44 13.39
CA LEU A 204 10.96 2.12 13.41
C LEU A 204 10.15 3.16 14.20
N ILE A 205 10.61 3.52 15.41
CA ILE A 205 9.95 4.54 16.24
C ILE A 205 9.94 5.90 15.53
N ASN A 206 11.05 6.30 14.91
CA ASN A 206 11.13 7.57 14.19
C ASN A 206 10.18 7.61 12.99
N TYR A 207 10.12 6.53 12.21
CA TYR A 207 9.21 6.39 11.08
C TYR A 207 7.74 6.55 11.50
N ASN A 208 7.30 5.73 12.46
CA ASN A 208 5.90 5.73 12.89
C ASN A 208 5.51 7.02 13.64
N LYS A 209 6.46 7.62 14.38
CA LYS A 209 6.28 8.93 15.00
C LYS A 209 6.03 10.00 13.97
N ASP A 210 6.80 10.02 12.89
CA ASP A 210 6.69 11.04 11.86
C ASP A 210 5.32 10.99 11.16
N ASP A 211 4.77 9.79 10.95
CA ASP A 211 3.40 9.64 10.42
C ASP A 211 2.35 10.29 11.34
N VAL A 212 2.45 10.13 12.66
CA VAL A 212 1.54 10.81 13.61
C VAL A 212 1.76 12.33 13.67
N LEU A 213 3.00 12.81 13.50
CA LEU A 213 3.27 14.25 13.37
C LEU A 213 2.67 14.82 12.08
N LYS A 214 2.68 14.06 10.99
CA LYS A 214 1.99 14.41 9.75
C LYS A 214 0.48 14.45 9.92
N LEU A 215 -0.09 13.66 10.83
CA LEU A 215 -1.51 13.79 11.22
C LEU A 215 -1.79 15.14 11.91
N ASP A 216 -0.94 15.59 12.83
CA ASP A 216 -1.05 16.94 13.42
C ASP A 216 -1.01 18.03 12.34
N PHE A 217 -0.06 17.93 11.41
CA PHE A 217 0.01 18.83 10.27
C PHE A 217 -1.30 18.84 9.47
N CYS A 218 -1.89 17.67 9.22
CA CYS A 218 -3.15 17.56 8.50
C CYS A 218 -4.31 18.27 9.20
N VAL A 219 -4.37 18.19 10.52
CA VAL A 219 -5.43 18.84 11.32
C VAL A 219 -5.27 20.35 11.28
N ARG A 220 -4.05 20.84 11.48
CA ARG A 220 -3.74 22.28 11.46
C ARG A 220 -3.95 22.90 10.07
N ASN A 221 -3.73 22.13 9.01
CA ASN A 221 -3.78 22.59 7.62
C ASN A 221 -4.93 21.96 6.82
N LYS A 222 -6.07 21.68 7.48
CA LYS A 222 -7.17 20.88 6.91
C LYS A 222 -7.61 21.29 5.52
N GLN A 223 -7.74 22.59 5.24
CA GLN A 223 -8.18 23.08 3.93
C GLN A 223 -7.14 22.82 2.83
N LEU A 224 -5.86 23.09 3.12
CA LEU A 224 -4.75 22.83 2.20
C LEU A 224 -4.69 21.33 1.87
N ILE A 225 -4.72 20.49 2.90
CA ILE A 225 -4.67 19.04 2.73
C ILE A 225 -5.88 18.52 1.96
N LYS A 226 -7.09 19.01 2.25
CA LYS A 226 -8.31 18.65 1.51
C LYS A 226 -8.20 19.03 0.04
N GLN A 227 -7.65 20.19 -0.29
CA GLN A 227 -7.42 20.60 -1.68
C GLN A 227 -6.38 19.73 -2.39
N ARG A 228 -5.25 19.41 -1.74
CA ARG A 228 -4.22 18.53 -2.30
C ARG A 228 -4.78 17.12 -2.53
N ALA A 229 -5.47 16.56 -1.53
CA ALA A 229 -6.13 15.26 -1.63
C ALA A 229 -7.12 15.22 -2.81
N ARG A 230 -7.96 16.25 -2.98
CA ARG A 230 -8.88 16.36 -4.14
C ARG A 230 -8.16 16.31 -5.49
N LYS A 231 -7.06 17.05 -5.64
CA LYS A 231 -6.27 17.06 -6.88
C LYS A 231 -5.63 15.68 -7.15
N LEU A 232 -5.03 15.07 -6.12
CA LEU A 232 -4.42 13.75 -6.21
C LEU A 232 -5.44 12.65 -6.53
N ALA A 233 -6.63 12.70 -5.92
CA ALA A 233 -7.72 11.78 -6.23
C ALA A 233 -8.11 11.86 -7.72
N LYS A 234 -8.27 13.08 -8.25
CA LYS A 234 -8.60 13.30 -9.67
C LYS A 234 -7.54 12.70 -10.59
N TYR A 235 -6.25 12.92 -10.30
CA TYR A 235 -5.18 12.31 -11.08
C TYR A 235 -5.18 10.79 -11.01
N ASN A 236 -5.41 10.21 -9.82
CA ASN A 236 -5.50 8.75 -9.69
C ASN A 236 -6.67 8.18 -10.50
N GLU A 237 -7.82 8.85 -10.52
CA GLU A 237 -8.98 8.46 -11.35
C GLU A 237 -8.68 8.54 -12.85
N GLU A 238 -8.02 9.61 -13.29
CA GLU A 238 -7.60 9.78 -14.69
C GLU A 238 -6.58 8.72 -15.11
N ILE A 239 -5.57 8.46 -14.28
CA ILE A 239 -4.59 7.38 -14.48
C ILE A 239 -5.32 6.04 -14.57
N ALA A 240 -6.19 5.70 -13.62
CA ALA A 240 -6.92 4.44 -13.62
C ALA A 240 -7.76 4.25 -14.90
N LYS A 241 -8.44 5.31 -15.36
CA LYS A 241 -9.21 5.28 -16.61
C LYS A 241 -8.31 5.04 -17.83
N LYS A 242 -7.14 5.69 -17.91
CA LYS A 242 -6.19 5.52 -19.02
C LYS A 242 -5.49 4.17 -18.97
N SER A 243 -5.06 3.70 -17.80
CA SER A 243 -4.47 2.38 -17.61
C SER A 243 -5.44 1.26 -18.00
N LYS A 244 -6.73 1.40 -17.71
CA LYS A 244 -7.75 0.45 -18.19
C LYS A 244 -7.83 0.42 -19.72
N LYS A 245 -7.78 1.58 -20.38
CA LYS A 245 -7.77 1.65 -21.85
C LYS A 245 -6.49 1.03 -22.44
N LEU A 246 -5.33 1.33 -21.84
CA LEU A 246 -4.05 0.78 -22.23
C LEU A 246 -4.06 -0.75 -22.16
N TYR A 247 -4.52 -1.31 -21.04
CA TYR A 247 -4.64 -2.76 -20.87
C TYR A 247 -5.52 -3.43 -21.93
N LEU A 248 -6.64 -2.79 -22.29
CA LEU A 248 -7.52 -3.30 -23.36
C LEU A 248 -6.82 -3.25 -24.73
N ALA A 249 -6.10 -2.17 -25.03
CA ALA A 249 -5.33 -2.03 -26.26
C ALA A 249 -4.21 -3.10 -26.36
N GLU A 250 -3.46 -3.30 -25.27
CA GLU A 250 -2.42 -4.34 -25.17
C GLU A 250 -3.00 -5.75 -25.36
N THR A 251 -4.17 -6.01 -24.78
CA THR A 251 -4.88 -7.30 -24.93
C THR A 251 -5.33 -7.51 -26.37
N ASN A 252 -5.89 -6.49 -27.02
CA ASN A 252 -6.28 -6.54 -28.43
C ASN A 252 -5.08 -6.79 -29.33
N LEU A 253 -3.97 -6.09 -29.10
CA LEU A 253 -2.72 -6.26 -29.84
C LEU A 253 -2.18 -7.69 -29.68
N SER A 254 -2.08 -8.19 -28.45
CA SER A 254 -1.56 -9.54 -28.16
C SER A 254 -2.41 -10.63 -28.82
N ASN A 255 -3.74 -10.49 -28.81
CA ASN A 255 -4.65 -11.43 -29.46
C ASN A 255 -4.46 -11.42 -30.99
N LEU A 256 -4.30 -10.25 -31.60
CA LEU A 256 -4.05 -10.13 -33.03
C LEU A 256 -2.68 -10.67 -33.43
N GLU A 257 -1.63 -10.37 -32.67
CA GLU A 257 -0.28 -10.91 -32.90
C GLU A 257 -0.25 -12.43 -32.76
N TYR A 258 -1.00 -13.00 -31.81
CA TYR A 258 -1.18 -14.45 -31.68
C TYR A 258 -1.85 -15.05 -32.92
N ILE A 259 -2.94 -14.44 -33.41
CA ILE A 259 -3.64 -14.89 -34.63
C ILE A 259 -2.68 -14.85 -35.83
N ILE A 260 -1.94 -13.76 -36.03
CA ILE A 260 -0.95 -13.61 -37.11
C ILE A 260 0.21 -14.61 -36.93
N GLY A 261 0.64 -14.87 -35.69
CA GLY A 261 1.68 -15.84 -35.38
C GLY A 261 1.28 -17.27 -35.71
N LEU A 262 0.03 -17.65 -35.46
CA LEU A 262 -0.54 -18.92 -35.92
C LEU A 262 -0.48 -19.01 -37.44
N GLU A 263 -0.88 -17.95 -38.16
CA GLU A 263 -0.79 -17.93 -39.64
C GLU A 263 0.64 -18.10 -40.16
N ARG A 264 1.64 -17.50 -39.51
CA ARG A 264 3.06 -17.61 -39.91
C ARG A 264 3.62 -19.01 -39.66
N ASN A 265 3.23 -19.66 -38.56
CA ASN A 265 3.63 -21.04 -38.26
C ASN A 265 2.90 -22.06 -39.17
N GLU A 266 1.68 -21.77 -39.58
CA GLU A 266 0.92 -22.57 -40.55
C GLU A 266 1.42 -22.38 -41.98
N HIS A 267 1.86 -21.18 -42.39
CA HIS A 267 2.57 -20.98 -43.66
C HIS A 267 3.81 -21.87 -43.79
N LYS A 268 4.45 -22.23 -42.68
CA LYS A 268 5.55 -23.20 -42.63
C LYS A 268 5.08 -24.65 -42.88
N ARG A 269 3.85 -25.00 -42.51
CA ARG A 269 3.22 -26.33 -42.74
C ARG A 269 2.52 -26.44 -44.11
N VAL A 270 2.04 -25.33 -44.67
CA VAL A 270 1.34 -25.27 -45.97
C VAL A 270 2.29 -25.50 -47.14
N ASN A 271 3.58 -25.20 -46.99
CA ASN A 271 4.59 -25.62 -47.97
C ASN A 271 4.67 -27.16 -48.14
N ASP A 272 4.10 -27.94 -47.20
CA ASP A 272 4.13 -29.39 -47.22
C ASP A 272 2.79 -30.05 -47.61
N LEU A 273 1.70 -29.30 -47.86
CA LEU A 273 0.37 -29.89 -48.09
C LEU A 273 -0.33 -29.45 -49.38
N VAL A 274 -0.65 -30.46 -50.19
CA VAL A 274 -1.36 -30.42 -51.46
C VAL A 274 -2.87 -30.36 -51.20
N SER A 275 -3.45 -29.15 -51.19
CA SER A 275 -4.69 -28.80 -51.90
C SER A 275 -4.94 -27.28 -51.73
N LEU A 276 -4.96 -26.54 -52.84
CA LEU A 276 -5.06 -25.07 -52.81
C LEU A 276 -6.45 -24.60 -52.36
N GLU A 277 -7.49 -25.43 -52.54
CA GLU A 277 -8.90 -25.08 -52.33
C GLU A 277 -9.32 -25.15 -50.84
N GLU A 278 -8.85 -26.15 -50.07
CA GLU A 278 -9.09 -26.22 -48.62
C GLU A 278 -8.34 -25.10 -47.88
N TYR A 279 -7.13 -24.79 -48.34
CA TYR A 279 -6.32 -23.68 -47.85
C TYR A 279 -6.99 -22.31 -48.06
N ILE A 280 -7.62 -22.07 -49.23
CA ILE A 280 -8.35 -20.83 -49.51
C ILE A 280 -9.59 -20.70 -48.62
N ALA A 281 -10.35 -21.79 -48.42
CA ALA A 281 -11.54 -21.79 -47.56
C ALA A 281 -11.22 -21.54 -46.08
N GLU A 282 -10.10 -22.10 -45.58
CA GLU A 282 -9.65 -21.93 -44.21
C GLU A 282 -9.04 -20.53 -43.96
N LYS A 283 -8.29 -19.98 -44.92
CA LYS A 283 -7.83 -18.58 -44.88
C LYS A 283 -8.99 -17.59 -44.83
N HIS A 284 -10.07 -17.86 -45.56
CA HIS A 284 -11.31 -17.08 -45.44
C HIS A 284 -11.91 -17.14 -44.01
N SER A 285 -11.81 -18.26 -43.30
CA SER A 285 -12.30 -18.40 -41.91
C SER A 285 -11.49 -17.56 -40.91
N LEU A 286 -10.16 -17.59 -41.01
CA LEU A 286 -9.25 -16.81 -40.16
C LEU A 286 -9.36 -15.31 -40.44
N TYR A 287 -9.40 -14.93 -41.71
CA TYR A 287 -9.67 -13.55 -42.14
C TYR A 287 -11.02 -13.06 -41.62
N ASN A 288 -12.07 -13.88 -41.67
CA ASN A 288 -13.38 -13.54 -41.12
C ASN A 288 -13.38 -13.43 -39.59
N ARG A 289 -12.53 -14.19 -38.87
CA ARG A 289 -12.32 -14.03 -37.42
C ARG A 289 -11.63 -12.72 -37.10
N ALA A 290 -10.54 -12.39 -37.78
CA ALA A 290 -9.85 -11.10 -37.64
C ALA A 290 -10.78 -9.93 -37.99
N LEU A 291 -11.51 -10.02 -39.10
CA LEU A 291 -12.55 -9.08 -39.49
C LEU A 291 -13.68 -8.97 -38.45
N LYS A 292 -14.04 -10.04 -37.74
CA LYS A 292 -15.06 -9.98 -36.69
C LYS A 292 -14.57 -9.16 -35.48
N TYR A 293 -13.29 -9.26 -35.13
CA TYR A 293 -12.67 -8.41 -34.11
C TYR A 293 -12.55 -6.96 -34.59
N VAL A 294 -12.12 -6.73 -35.84
CA VAL A 294 -12.04 -5.39 -36.47
C VAL A 294 -13.43 -4.75 -36.61
N ARG A 295 -14.46 -5.52 -37.00
CA ARG A 295 -15.85 -5.03 -37.10
C ARG A 295 -16.50 -4.79 -35.73
N ALA A 296 -16.06 -5.48 -34.69
CA ALA A 296 -16.47 -5.20 -33.31
C ALA A 296 -15.79 -3.94 -32.73
N ALA A 297 -14.65 -3.51 -33.30
CA ALA A 297 -14.06 -2.20 -33.09
C ALA A 297 -14.70 -1.19 -34.07
N GLU A 298 -15.82 -0.59 -33.64
CA GLU A 298 -16.83 0.03 -34.49
C GLU A 298 -16.34 0.95 -35.66
N ASN A 299 -16.84 0.62 -36.86
CA ASN A 299 -17.14 1.48 -38.02
C ASN A 299 -16.04 2.07 -38.94
N ASN A 300 -14.77 1.69 -38.83
CA ASN A 300 -13.79 2.06 -39.88
C ASN A 300 -13.27 0.83 -40.63
N LEU A 301 -13.33 0.91 -41.98
CA LEU A 301 -12.77 -0.02 -42.96
C LEU A 301 -11.23 -0.03 -42.92
N MET A 302 -10.63 -0.15 -41.74
CA MET A 302 -9.18 -0.28 -41.59
C MET A 302 -8.73 -1.72 -41.87
N THR A 303 -7.62 -1.85 -42.58
CA THR A 303 -6.88 -3.10 -42.72
C THR A 303 -6.30 -3.53 -41.36
N VAL A 304 -5.94 -4.81 -41.23
CA VAL A 304 -5.35 -5.36 -39.99
C VAL A 304 -4.05 -4.62 -39.64
N ASP A 305 -3.22 -4.28 -40.62
CA ASP A 305 -1.98 -3.53 -40.39
C ASP A 305 -2.23 -2.08 -39.94
N GLU A 306 -3.23 -1.41 -40.51
CA GLU A 306 -3.67 -0.08 -40.06
C GLU A 306 -4.21 -0.12 -38.64
N PHE A 307 -4.95 -1.17 -38.27
CA PHE A 307 -5.43 -1.38 -36.90
C PHE A 307 -4.29 -1.65 -35.90
N LEU A 308 -3.33 -2.50 -36.27
CA LEU A 308 -2.13 -2.74 -35.46
C LEU A 308 -1.33 -1.45 -35.28
N HIS A 309 -1.18 -0.67 -36.34
CA HIS A 309 -0.50 0.62 -36.27
C HIS A 309 -1.27 1.58 -35.37
N SER A 310 -2.59 1.68 -35.50
CA SER A 310 -3.40 2.56 -34.65
C SER A 310 -3.38 2.16 -33.19
N GLU A 311 -3.42 0.86 -32.87
CA GLU A 311 -3.32 0.38 -31.48
C GLU A 311 -1.92 0.67 -30.90
N LYS A 312 -0.85 0.51 -31.70
CA LYS A 312 0.52 0.87 -31.28
C LYS A 312 0.67 2.37 -31.03
N GLU A 313 0.13 3.23 -31.89
CA GLU A 313 0.14 4.67 -31.69
C GLU A 313 -0.75 5.09 -30.50
N LEU A 314 -1.89 4.44 -30.30
CA LEU A 314 -2.75 4.65 -29.13
C LEU A 314 -2.03 4.24 -27.83
N ILE A 315 -1.33 3.10 -27.82
CA ILE A 315 -0.51 2.65 -26.68
C ILE A 315 0.53 3.73 -26.35
N LYS A 316 1.34 4.15 -27.32
CA LYS A 316 2.36 5.20 -27.12
C LYS A 316 1.77 6.51 -26.59
N GLU A 317 0.64 6.94 -27.16
CA GLU A 317 -0.02 8.18 -26.73
C GLU A 317 -0.60 8.04 -25.31
N LEU A 318 -1.19 6.90 -24.97
CA LEU A 318 -1.69 6.63 -23.61
C LEU A 318 -0.55 6.58 -22.60
N GLU A 319 0.58 5.94 -22.93
CA GLU A 319 1.79 5.92 -22.10
C GLU A 319 2.32 7.34 -21.86
N LYS A 320 2.44 8.15 -22.92
CA LYS A 320 2.87 9.55 -22.84
C LYS A 320 1.92 10.38 -21.96
N GLN A 321 0.61 10.23 -22.14
CA GLN A 321 -0.39 10.93 -21.34
C GLN A 321 -0.34 10.50 -19.87
N ILE A 322 -0.18 9.19 -19.58
CA ILE A 322 -0.03 8.69 -18.22
C ILE A 322 1.25 9.28 -17.59
N GLN A 323 2.35 9.32 -18.33
CA GLN A 323 3.61 9.87 -17.86
C GLN A 323 3.50 11.37 -17.56
N GLN A 324 2.88 12.15 -18.44
CA GLN A 324 2.62 13.58 -18.21
C GLN A 324 1.72 13.81 -16.99
N ILE A 325 0.69 12.98 -16.78
CA ILE A 325 -0.15 13.07 -15.57
C ILE A 325 0.67 12.74 -14.32
N ARG A 326 1.56 11.75 -14.36
CA ARG A 326 2.46 11.41 -13.24
C ARG A 326 3.42 12.57 -12.92
N GLU A 327 3.98 13.22 -13.94
CA GLU A 327 4.84 14.39 -13.76
C GLU A 327 4.08 15.55 -13.11
N ASN A 328 2.89 15.87 -13.60
CA ASN A 328 2.02 16.90 -13.01
C ASN A 328 1.58 16.54 -11.58
N LYS A 329 1.39 15.25 -11.28
CA LYS A 329 1.09 14.75 -9.94
C LYS A 329 2.27 14.96 -8.99
N ASN A 330 3.50 14.79 -9.46
CA ASN A 330 4.71 14.97 -8.66
C ASN A 330 5.05 16.45 -8.40
N GLN A 331 4.47 17.38 -9.15
CA GLN A 331 4.63 18.83 -8.97
C GLN A 331 3.66 19.44 -7.94
N ILE A 332 2.68 18.67 -7.45
CA ILE A 332 1.80 19.09 -6.34
C ILE A 332 2.58 18.97 -5.05
#